data_AF-A0A4R6PXB3-F1
#
_entry.id   AF-A0A4R6PXB3-F1
#
_cell.length_a   1.000
_cell.length_b   1.000
_cell.length_c   1.000
_cell.angle_alpha   90.00
_cell.angle_beta   90.00
_cell.angle_gamma   90.00
#
_symmetry.space_group_name_H-M   'P 1'
#
loop_
_entity.id
_entity.type
_entity.pdbx_description
1 polymer ?
#
loop_
_entity_poly.entity_id
_entity_poly.type
_entity_poly.pdbx_seq_one_letter_code
_entity_poly.pdbx_strand_id
1 'polypeptide(L)'
;MDPDQYWRTITDQRRAIAGFLAELTPAELDAPSLCAGWRVRDVAAHVALAPRPPGPLAMLREAARARGSFHRLNHDLAVRYADATPDIATALASLADSRALPVVTNYRNIHFDVIVHAQDIARPLSRTIEVDAQACEVAAQRVWTMGWPFWARRRLRGVSLVADDSAWTVGSGPEIRGSTLDLLLLLTGRPSVLPALTGAGVESLTAR
;
A
#
# COMPACT_ATOMS: atom_id res chain seq x y z
N MET A 1 5.35 -14.08 -12.46
CA MET A 1 4.74 -14.49 -11.18
C MET A 1 3.39 -15.16 -11.45
N ASP A 2 3.24 -16.41 -11.04
CA ASP A 2 1.97 -17.15 -11.11
C ASP A 2 0.99 -16.70 -10.01
N PRO A 3 -0.32 -17.02 -10.07
CA PRO A 3 -1.29 -16.61 -9.05
C PRO A 3 -0.97 -17.07 -7.62
N ASP A 4 -0.34 -18.22 -7.42
CA ASP A 4 -0.02 -18.72 -6.08
C ASP A 4 1.16 -18.00 -5.45
N GLN A 5 2.13 -17.55 -6.27
CA GLN A 5 3.19 -16.65 -5.83
C GLN A 5 2.64 -15.31 -5.33
N TYR A 6 1.67 -14.71 -6.05
CA TYR A 6 0.99 -13.50 -5.58
C TYR A 6 0.32 -13.73 -4.22
N TRP A 7 -0.44 -14.83 -4.08
CA TRP A 7 -1.14 -15.11 -2.83
C TRP A 7 -0.19 -15.41 -1.67
N ARG A 8 0.95 -16.07 -1.92
CA ARG A 8 1.99 -16.25 -0.90
C ARG A 8 2.49 -14.89 -0.38
N THR A 9 2.89 -13.99 -1.27
CA THR A 9 3.31 -12.64 -0.86
C THR A 9 2.21 -11.91 -0.09
N ILE A 10 0.95 -11.96 -0.56
CA ILE A 10 -0.17 -11.30 0.13
C ILE A 10 -0.35 -11.85 1.53
N THR A 11 -0.35 -13.16 1.70
CA THR A 11 -0.47 -13.82 3.00
C THR A 11 0.69 -13.45 3.91
N ASP A 12 1.93 -13.54 3.41
CA ASP A 12 3.13 -13.28 4.21
C ASP A 12 3.17 -11.83 4.68
N GLN A 13 2.80 -10.88 3.81
CA GLN A 13 2.73 -9.46 4.17
C GLN A 13 1.59 -9.18 5.18
N ARG A 14 0.42 -9.82 5.05
CA ARG A 14 -0.64 -9.70 6.06
C ARG A 14 -0.21 -10.23 7.42
N ARG A 15 0.51 -11.36 7.44
CA ARG A 15 1.09 -11.93 8.68
C ARG A 15 2.16 -11.02 9.26
N ALA A 16 3.04 -10.46 8.44
CA ALA A 16 4.08 -9.54 8.88
C ALA A 16 3.46 -8.28 9.50
N ILE A 17 2.44 -7.70 8.87
CA ILE A 17 1.68 -6.57 9.44
C ILE A 17 1.02 -6.98 10.75
N ALA A 18 0.37 -8.13 10.82
CA ALA A 18 -0.28 -8.58 12.06
C ALA A 18 0.71 -8.79 13.21
N GLY A 19 1.86 -9.41 12.95
CA GLY A 19 2.94 -9.58 13.92
C GLY A 19 3.49 -8.22 14.38
N PHE A 20 3.73 -7.31 13.44
CA PHE A 20 4.17 -5.94 13.74
C PHE A 20 3.19 -5.20 14.64
N LEU A 21 1.89 -5.26 14.33
CA LEU A 21 0.83 -4.61 15.11
C LEU A 21 0.71 -5.17 16.53
N ALA A 22 0.98 -6.45 16.73
CA ALA A 22 0.93 -7.10 18.05
C ALA A 22 2.02 -6.57 19.01
N GLU A 23 3.09 -5.96 18.48
CA GLU A 23 4.18 -5.38 19.26
C GLU A 23 4.00 -3.87 19.52
N LEU A 24 2.96 -3.25 18.94
CA LEU A 24 2.72 -1.82 19.08
C LEU A 24 1.99 -1.49 20.39
N THR A 25 2.37 -0.36 20.96
CA THR A 25 1.62 0.26 22.06
C THR A 25 0.31 0.85 21.54
N PRO A 26 -0.69 1.09 22.42
CA PRO A 26 -1.92 1.80 22.03
C PRO A 26 -1.67 3.17 21.38
N ALA A 27 -0.66 3.90 21.87
CA ALA A 27 -0.28 5.19 21.32
C ALA A 27 0.29 5.08 19.90
N GLU A 28 1.11 4.07 19.62
CA GLU A 28 1.62 3.79 18.26
C GLU A 28 0.50 3.34 17.31
N LEU A 29 -0.46 2.56 17.81
CA LEU A 29 -1.64 2.17 17.03
C LEU A 29 -2.53 3.37 16.65
N ASP A 30 -2.54 4.43 17.47
CA ASP A 30 -3.26 5.69 17.20
C ASP A 30 -2.39 6.75 16.51
N ALA A 31 -1.10 6.47 16.27
CA ALA A 31 -0.21 7.41 15.60
C ALA A 31 -0.61 7.63 14.13
N PRO A 32 -0.33 8.81 13.55
CA PRO A 32 -0.55 9.06 12.13
C PRO A 32 0.22 8.09 11.23
N SER A 33 -0.44 7.58 10.19
CA SER A 33 0.18 6.79 9.13
C SER A 33 0.67 7.67 7.96
N LEU A 34 1.31 7.08 6.95
CA LEU A 34 1.57 7.79 5.68
C LEU A 34 0.31 8.00 4.84
N CYS A 35 -0.78 7.29 5.12
CA CYS A 35 -2.09 7.57 4.53
C CYS A 35 -2.68 8.80 5.21
N ALA A 36 -2.75 9.92 4.48
CA ALA A 36 -3.23 11.19 5.04
C ALA A 36 -4.63 11.06 5.66
N GLY A 37 -4.74 11.41 6.94
CA GLY A 37 -5.98 11.31 7.72
C GLY A 37 -6.24 9.93 8.34
N TRP A 38 -5.31 8.98 8.23
CA TRP A 38 -5.45 7.63 8.77
C TRP A 38 -4.45 7.38 9.89
N ARG A 39 -4.89 6.72 10.96
CA ARG A 39 -4.00 6.15 11.98
C ARG A 39 -3.43 4.82 11.49
N VAL A 40 -2.38 4.33 12.15
CA VAL A 40 -1.81 3.00 11.90
C VAL A 40 -2.89 1.90 11.91
N ARG A 41 -3.76 1.88 12.93
CA ARG A 41 -4.86 0.90 13.02
C ARG A 41 -5.90 1.02 11.91
N ASP A 42 -6.11 2.22 11.38
CA ASP A 42 -7.07 2.42 10.28
C ASP A 42 -6.52 1.79 9.00
N VAL A 43 -5.21 1.93 8.73
CA VAL A 43 -4.57 1.28 7.58
C VAL A 43 -4.63 -0.24 7.72
N ALA A 44 -4.34 -0.77 8.91
CA ALA A 44 -4.48 -2.20 9.20
C ALA A 44 -5.92 -2.70 8.97
N ALA A 45 -6.92 -1.91 9.40
CA ALA A 45 -8.32 -2.20 9.15
C ALA A 45 -8.68 -2.23 7.67
N HIS A 46 -8.12 -1.34 6.84
CA HIS A 46 -8.31 -1.39 5.40
C HIS A 46 -7.80 -2.70 4.79
N VAL A 47 -6.58 -3.12 5.18
CA VAL A 47 -6.00 -4.39 4.72
C VAL A 47 -6.86 -5.58 5.17
N ALA A 48 -7.37 -5.56 6.40
CA ALA A 48 -8.25 -6.61 6.94
C ALA A 48 -9.64 -6.65 6.26
N LEU A 49 -10.14 -5.50 5.77
CA LEU A 49 -11.42 -5.41 5.07
C LEU A 49 -11.35 -5.87 3.61
N ALA A 50 -10.17 -5.91 2.99
CA ALA A 50 -10.01 -6.37 1.61
C ALA A 50 -10.66 -7.77 1.35
N PRO A 51 -10.41 -8.81 2.17
CA PRO A 51 -11.10 -10.11 2.02
C PRO A 51 -12.55 -10.12 2.53
N ARG A 52 -13.07 -9.02 3.07
CA ARG A 52 -14.43 -8.88 3.61
C ARG A 52 -15.16 -7.71 2.95
N PRO A 53 -15.39 -7.75 1.62
CA PRO A 53 -16.15 -6.69 0.98
C PRO A 53 -17.53 -6.57 1.63
N PRO A 54 -18.02 -5.35 1.94
CA PRO A 54 -19.36 -5.17 2.48
C PRO A 54 -20.39 -5.76 1.50
N GLY A 55 -21.48 -6.30 2.03
CA GLY A 55 -22.59 -6.75 1.18
C GLY A 55 -23.16 -5.60 0.34
N PRO A 56 -23.85 -5.87 -0.79
CA PRO A 56 -24.31 -4.84 -1.72
C PRO A 56 -25.14 -3.73 -1.06
N LEU A 57 -26.01 -4.08 -0.11
CA LEU A 57 -26.85 -3.13 0.63
C LEU A 57 -26.02 -2.22 1.55
N ALA A 58 -25.01 -2.79 2.22
CA ALA A 58 -24.08 -2.03 3.05
C ALA A 58 -23.22 -1.10 2.18
N MET A 59 -22.71 -1.59 1.04
CA MET A 59 -21.99 -0.75 0.07
C MET A 59 -22.85 0.41 -0.43
N LEU A 60 -24.12 0.20 -0.76
CA LEU A 60 -25.02 1.27 -1.22
C LEU A 60 -25.25 2.32 -0.13
N ARG A 61 -25.47 1.88 1.12
CA ARG A 61 -25.62 2.77 2.28
C ARG A 61 -24.36 3.60 2.51
N GLU A 62 -23.19 2.97 2.41
CA GLU A 62 -21.92 3.66 2.59
C GLU A 62 -21.58 4.60 1.42
N ALA A 63 -21.94 4.23 0.18
CA ALA A 63 -21.80 5.12 -0.97
C ALA A 63 -22.68 6.37 -0.84
N ALA A 64 -23.90 6.22 -0.34
CA ALA A 64 -24.78 7.35 -0.04
C ALA A 64 -24.18 8.27 1.04
N ARG A 65 -23.68 7.71 2.15
CA ARG A 65 -22.99 8.46 3.22
C ARG A 65 -21.73 9.18 2.74
N ALA A 66 -20.96 8.51 1.90
CA ALA A 66 -19.75 9.04 1.29
C ALA A 66 -20.02 10.05 0.15
N ARG A 67 -21.30 10.33 -0.17
CA ARG A 67 -21.73 11.22 -1.25
C ARG A 67 -21.10 10.85 -2.60
N GLY A 68 -20.98 9.55 -2.89
CA GLY A 68 -20.38 9.04 -4.11
C GLY A 68 -18.84 9.07 -4.17
N SER A 69 -18.14 9.54 -3.12
CA SER A 69 -16.67 9.50 -3.08
C SER A 69 -16.16 8.15 -2.59
N PHE A 70 -15.50 7.39 -3.47
CA PHE A 70 -14.90 6.10 -3.13
C PHE A 70 -13.80 6.24 -2.05
N HIS A 71 -13.03 7.34 -2.08
CA HIS A 71 -12.02 7.62 -1.06
C HIS A 71 -12.64 7.82 0.33
N ARG A 72 -13.73 8.59 0.42
CA ARG A 72 -14.46 8.78 1.69
C ARG A 72 -15.10 7.48 2.18
N LEU A 73 -15.67 6.70 1.27
CA LEU A 73 -16.26 5.40 1.61
C LEU A 73 -15.23 4.47 2.24
N ASN A 74 -14.06 4.31 1.61
CA ASN A 74 -13.01 3.43 2.11
C ASN A 74 -12.46 3.90 3.46
N HIS A 75 -12.25 5.21 3.61
CA HIS A 75 -11.82 5.81 4.87
C HIS A 75 -12.81 5.56 6.00
N ASP A 76 -14.07 5.94 5.80
CA ASP A 76 -15.10 5.81 6.84
C ASP A 76 -15.33 4.34 7.24
N LEU A 77 -15.24 3.39 6.29
CA LEU A 77 -15.32 1.96 6.58
C LEU A 77 -14.15 1.47 7.43
N ALA A 78 -12.94 1.85 7.08
CA ALA A 78 -11.74 1.41 7.79
C ALA A 78 -11.68 1.98 9.20
N VAL A 79 -11.95 3.28 9.38
CA VAL A 79 -11.98 3.92 10.70
C VAL A 79 -13.01 3.25 11.61
N ARG A 80 -14.24 3.04 11.12
CA ARG A 80 -15.28 2.36 11.92
C ARG A 80 -14.90 0.93 12.26
N TYR A 81 -14.28 0.20 11.33
CA TYR A 81 -13.84 -1.17 11.60
C TYR A 81 -12.71 -1.19 12.63
N ALA A 82 -11.76 -0.26 12.55
CA ALA A 82 -10.68 -0.12 13.53
C ALA A 82 -11.23 0.22 14.92
N ASP A 83 -12.15 1.19 15.02
CA ASP A 83 -12.75 1.58 16.30
C ASP A 83 -13.59 0.46 16.93
N ALA A 84 -14.22 -0.39 16.10
CA ALA A 84 -14.98 -1.55 16.55
C ALA A 84 -14.13 -2.80 16.81
N THR A 85 -12.84 -2.78 16.47
CA THR A 85 -11.92 -3.94 16.55
C THR A 85 -10.73 -3.59 17.45
N PRO A 86 -10.84 -3.76 18.78
CA PRO A 86 -9.76 -3.44 19.72
C PRO A 86 -8.44 -4.18 19.42
N ASP A 87 -8.53 -5.43 18.97
CA ASP A 87 -7.39 -6.26 18.59
C ASP A 87 -7.32 -6.44 17.07
N ILE A 88 -6.89 -5.38 16.39
CA ILE A 88 -6.78 -5.37 14.93
C ILE A 88 -5.69 -6.34 14.41
N ALA A 89 -4.67 -6.63 15.23
CA ALA A 89 -3.60 -7.56 14.91
C ALA A 89 -4.16 -8.99 14.75
N THR A 90 -4.91 -9.47 15.76
CA THR A 90 -5.55 -10.79 15.70
C THR A 90 -6.57 -10.88 14.58
N ALA A 91 -7.36 -9.81 14.37
CA ALA A 91 -8.34 -9.77 13.28
C ALA A 91 -7.66 -9.92 11.90
N LEU A 92 -6.57 -9.21 11.66
CA LEU A 92 -5.80 -9.31 10.41
C LEU A 92 -5.14 -10.70 10.26
N ALA A 93 -4.55 -11.23 11.33
CA ALA A 93 -3.93 -12.56 11.33
C ALA A 93 -4.93 -13.65 10.93
N SER A 94 -6.17 -13.58 11.44
CA SER A 94 -7.24 -14.54 11.13
C SER A 94 -7.68 -14.54 9.66
N LEU A 95 -7.35 -13.46 8.93
CA LEU A 95 -7.73 -13.25 7.54
C LEU A 95 -6.54 -13.35 6.58
N ALA A 96 -5.34 -13.62 7.08
CA ALA A 96 -4.12 -13.57 6.28
C ALA A 96 -4.20 -14.47 5.04
N ASP A 97 -4.65 -15.72 5.22
CA ASP A 97 -4.77 -16.73 4.16
C ASP A 97 -6.00 -16.55 3.25
N SER A 98 -6.88 -15.59 3.53
CA SER A 98 -8.10 -15.42 2.74
C SER A 98 -7.78 -14.94 1.33
N ARG A 99 -8.23 -15.72 0.35
CA ARG A 99 -8.16 -15.40 -1.09
C ARG A 99 -9.39 -14.65 -1.61
N ALA A 100 -10.29 -14.24 -0.73
CA ALA A 100 -11.46 -13.45 -1.11
C ALA A 100 -11.03 -12.08 -1.65
N LEU A 101 -11.74 -11.62 -2.70
CA LEU A 101 -11.42 -10.37 -3.40
C LEU A 101 -12.67 -9.49 -3.49
N PRO A 102 -12.54 -8.16 -3.32
CA PRO A 102 -13.58 -7.23 -3.70
C PRO A 102 -13.82 -7.31 -5.22
N VAL A 103 -15.08 -7.21 -5.65
CA VAL A 103 -15.49 -7.30 -7.07
C VAL A 103 -14.78 -6.27 -7.96
N VAL A 104 -14.41 -5.12 -7.39
CA VAL A 104 -13.80 -3.99 -8.12
C VAL A 104 -12.29 -4.13 -8.32
N THR A 105 -11.66 -5.18 -7.81
CA THR A 105 -10.19 -5.35 -7.87
C THR A 105 -9.79 -6.80 -8.11
N ASN A 106 -8.48 -7.06 -8.18
CA ASN A 106 -7.93 -8.40 -8.37
C ASN A 106 -6.67 -8.61 -7.53
N TYR A 107 -6.20 -9.85 -7.43
CA TYR A 107 -5.05 -10.22 -6.60
C TYR A 107 -3.75 -9.47 -6.99
N ARG A 108 -3.56 -9.08 -8.26
CA ARG A 108 -2.38 -8.31 -8.69
C ARG A 108 -2.40 -6.90 -8.08
N ASN A 109 -3.58 -6.34 -7.86
CA ASN A 109 -3.72 -5.06 -7.18
C ASN A 109 -3.54 -5.22 -5.66
N ILE A 110 -4.13 -6.25 -5.06
CA ILE A 110 -3.96 -6.54 -3.62
C ILE A 110 -2.49 -6.76 -3.26
N HIS A 111 -1.69 -7.30 -4.18
CA HIS A 111 -0.26 -7.53 -3.98
C HIS A 111 0.53 -6.24 -3.72
N PHE A 112 0.42 -5.23 -4.58
CA PHE A 112 1.14 -3.97 -4.31
C PHE A 112 0.50 -3.23 -3.14
N ASP A 113 -0.83 -3.34 -2.97
CA ASP A 113 -1.60 -2.66 -1.94
C ASP A 113 -1.12 -3.03 -0.54
N VAL A 114 -1.02 -4.35 -0.25
CA VAL A 114 -0.54 -4.81 1.07
C VAL A 114 0.93 -4.47 1.32
N ILE A 115 1.78 -4.52 0.29
CA ILE A 115 3.20 -4.15 0.39
C ILE A 115 3.33 -2.67 0.76
N VAL A 116 2.59 -1.80 0.06
CA VAL A 116 2.62 -0.35 0.30
C VAL A 116 2.04 -0.02 1.67
N HIS A 117 0.93 -0.65 2.06
CA HIS A 117 0.30 -0.40 3.35
C HIS A 117 1.08 -0.93 4.55
N ALA A 118 1.89 -1.98 4.38
CA ALA A 118 2.89 -2.35 5.38
C ALA A 118 3.85 -1.18 5.66
N GLN A 119 4.29 -0.46 4.63
CA GLN A 119 5.18 0.68 4.78
C GLN A 119 4.46 1.94 5.29
N ASP A 120 3.20 2.14 4.90
CA ASP A 120 2.37 3.22 5.43
C ASP A 120 2.20 3.11 6.97
N ILE A 121 2.32 1.89 7.52
CA ILE A 121 2.28 1.58 8.95
C ILE A 121 3.66 1.69 9.60
N ALA A 122 4.69 1.05 9.04
CA ALA A 122 5.98 0.88 9.72
C ALA A 122 6.86 2.14 9.70
N ARG A 123 6.95 2.81 8.55
CA ARG A 123 7.82 3.99 8.36
C ARG A 123 7.52 5.19 9.28
N PRO A 124 6.26 5.59 9.54
CA PRO A 124 5.99 6.73 10.44
C PRO A 124 6.38 6.43 11.88
N LEU A 125 6.51 5.16 12.25
CA LEU A 125 7.02 4.71 13.54
C LEU A 125 8.55 4.51 13.55
N SER A 126 9.24 4.85 12.45
CA SER A 126 10.67 4.61 12.24
C SER A 126 11.07 3.13 12.43
N ARG A 127 10.18 2.21 12.04
CA ARG A 127 10.41 0.77 12.04
C ARG A 127 10.31 0.21 10.62
N THR A 128 10.67 -1.06 10.46
CA THR A 128 10.74 -1.71 9.15
C THR A 128 9.87 -2.97 9.11
N ILE A 129 9.16 -3.14 8.00
CA ILE A 129 8.62 -4.44 7.57
C ILE A 129 9.32 -4.77 6.26
N GLU A 130 10.16 -5.80 6.30
CA GLU A 130 10.93 -6.24 5.14
C GLU A 130 10.03 -6.85 4.07
N VAL A 131 10.38 -6.60 2.81
CA VAL A 131 9.69 -7.13 1.65
C VAL A 131 10.72 -7.59 0.64
N ASP A 132 10.54 -8.80 0.14
CA ASP A 132 11.39 -9.34 -0.91
C ASP A 132 11.42 -8.42 -2.15
N ALA A 133 12.62 -8.20 -2.71
CA ALA A 133 12.82 -7.29 -3.82
C ALA A 133 12.07 -7.73 -5.09
N GLN A 134 11.96 -9.05 -5.34
CA GLN A 134 11.22 -9.58 -6.48
C GLN A 134 9.72 -9.33 -6.32
N ALA A 135 9.19 -9.45 -5.10
CA ALA A 135 7.80 -9.07 -4.80
C ALA A 135 7.56 -7.56 -5.05
N CYS A 136 8.51 -6.71 -4.66
CA CYS A 136 8.47 -5.27 -4.94
C CYS A 136 8.54 -4.96 -6.44
N GLU A 137 9.36 -5.68 -7.20
CA GLU A 137 9.48 -5.49 -8.65
C GLU A 137 8.15 -5.76 -9.36
N VAL A 138 7.49 -6.87 -9.01
CA VAL A 138 6.19 -7.22 -9.57
C VAL A 138 5.13 -6.16 -9.21
N ALA A 139 5.17 -5.65 -7.98
CA ALA A 139 4.31 -4.56 -7.54
C ALA A 139 4.58 -3.26 -8.32
N ALA A 140 5.85 -2.86 -8.47
CA ALA A 140 6.27 -1.66 -9.17
C ALA A 140 5.86 -1.71 -10.64
N GLN A 141 6.09 -2.84 -11.31
CA GLN A 141 5.67 -3.07 -12.69
C GLN A 141 4.15 -2.98 -12.87
N ARG A 142 3.37 -3.51 -11.90
CA ARG A 142 1.92 -3.40 -11.92
C ARG A 142 1.46 -1.95 -11.81
N VAL A 143 1.98 -1.20 -10.84
CA VAL A 143 1.62 0.22 -10.63
C VAL A 143 2.02 1.08 -11.83
N TRP A 144 3.19 0.83 -12.42
CA TRP A 144 3.65 1.53 -13.62
C TRP A 144 2.68 1.36 -14.79
N THR A 145 2.14 0.17 -15.00
CA THR A 145 1.33 -0.16 -16.18
C THR A 145 -0.18 0.05 -16.03
N MET A 146 -0.71 0.12 -14.80
CA MET A 146 -2.17 0.08 -14.56
C MET A 146 -2.94 1.37 -14.82
N GLY A 147 -2.27 2.53 -14.93
CA GLY A 147 -2.95 3.81 -15.08
C GLY A 147 -3.65 4.26 -13.78
N TRP A 148 -4.97 4.42 -13.80
CA TRP A 148 -5.75 4.80 -12.61
C TRP A 148 -5.54 3.78 -11.46
N PRO A 149 -5.44 4.22 -10.18
CA PRO A 149 -5.60 5.59 -9.68
C PRO A 149 -4.32 6.43 -9.72
N PHE A 150 -3.16 5.80 -9.86
CA PHE A 150 -1.88 6.48 -9.66
C PHE A 150 -1.46 7.33 -10.84
N TRP A 151 -1.72 6.89 -12.08
CA TRP A 151 -1.21 7.51 -13.29
C TRP A 151 0.32 7.68 -13.26
N ALA A 152 1.02 6.69 -12.72
CA ALA A 152 2.46 6.76 -12.43
C ALA A 152 3.30 7.17 -13.65
N ARG A 153 3.08 6.50 -14.80
CA ARG A 153 3.70 6.85 -16.09
C ARG A 153 3.52 8.31 -16.49
N ARG A 154 2.36 8.90 -16.18
CA ARG A 154 2.02 10.29 -16.52
C ARG A 154 2.70 11.27 -15.55
N ARG A 155 2.64 10.99 -14.25
CA ARG A 155 3.26 11.81 -13.19
C ARG A 155 4.78 11.87 -13.33
N LEU A 156 5.40 10.73 -13.62
CA LEU A 156 6.84 10.55 -13.68
C LEU A 156 7.36 10.56 -15.13
N ARG A 157 6.71 11.31 -16.03
CA ARG A 157 7.26 11.49 -17.39
C ARG A 157 8.55 12.29 -17.33
N GLY A 158 9.49 11.95 -18.22
CA GLY A 158 10.76 12.64 -18.39
C GLY A 158 11.81 12.27 -17.34
N VAL A 159 11.58 11.21 -16.56
CA VAL A 159 12.59 10.60 -15.68
C VAL A 159 12.65 9.09 -15.93
N SER A 160 13.80 8.50 -15.62
CA SER A 160 14.01 7.05 -15.59
C SER A 160 14.06 6.57 -14.15
N LEU A 161 13.34 5.51 -13.80
CA LEU A 161 13.42 4.85 -12.49
C LEU A 161 14.30 3.62 -12.62
N VAL A 162 15.31 3.50 -11.77
CA VAL A 162 16.29 2.40 -11.80
C VAL A 162 16.43 1.81 -10.41
N ALA A 163 16.02 0.55 -10.25
CA ALA A 163 16.21 -0.15 -8.99
C ALA A 163 17.70 -0.50 -8.77
N ASP A 164 18.17 -0.39 -7.52
CA ASP A 164 19.53 -0.78 -7.14
C ASP A 164 19.63 -2.26 -6.70
N ASP A 165 18.49 -2.86 -6.32
CA ASP A 165 18.36 -4.21 -5.78
C ASP A 165 17.67 -5.20 -6.74
N SER A 166 17.34 -4.76 -7.97
CA SER A 166 16.78 -5.59 -9.02
C SER A 166 17.15 -5.08 -10.41
N ALA A 167 16.83 -5.86 -11.46
CA ALA A 167 17.01 -5.42 -12.84
C ALA A 167 15.90 -4.48 -13.33
N TRP A 168 14.99 -4.07 -12.44
CA TRP A 168 13.81 -3.30 -12.80
C TRP A 168 14.18 -1.86 -13.17
N THR A 169 13.87 -1.49 -14.41
CA THR A 169 14.07 -0.14 -14.95
C THR A 169 12.91 0.27 -15.84
N VAL A 170 12.43 1.51 -15.70
CA VAL A 170 11.32 2.04 -16.50
C VAL A 170 11.44 3.54 -16.74
N GLY A 171 10.83 4.02 -17.83
CA GLY A 171 10.80 5.44 -18.15
C GLY A 171 11.98 5.88 -19.02
N SER A 172 12.20 7.18 -19.09
CA SER A 172 13.27 7.77 -19.90
C SER A 172 13.56 9.20 -19.44
N GLY A 173 14.85 9.57 -19.45
CA GLY A 173 15.35 10.85 -18.94
C GLY A 173 16.36 10.66 -17.79
N PRO A 174 16.64 11.72 -17.01
CA PRO A 174 17.51 11.65 -15.84
C PRO A 174 17.08 10.56 -14.86
N GLU A 175 18.06 9.84 -14.30
CA GLU A 175 17.81 8.71 -13.42
C GLU A 175 17.35 9.12 -12.03
N ILE A 176 16.43 8.34 -11.49
CA ILE A 176 16.05 8.25 -10.09
C ILE A 176 16.37 6.83 -9.66
N ARG A 177 17.26 6.69 -8.68
CA ARG A 177 17.76 5.40 -8.18
C ARG A 177 17.37 5.19 -6.73
N GLY A 178 17.15 3.92 -6.37
CA GLY A 178 16.90 3.50 -5.00
C GLY A 178 16.46 2.04 -4.94
N SER A 179 16.07 1.57 -3.75
CA SER A 179 15.49 0.24 -3.61
C SER A 179 14.20 0.11 -4.43
N THR A 180 13.87 -1.10 -4.89
CA THR A 180 12.63 -1.33 -5.64
C THR A 180 11.40 -0.96 -4.78
N LEU A 181 11.49 -1.13 -3.46
CA LEU A 181 10.46 -0.72 -2.52
C LEU A 181 10.28 0.80 -2.47
N ASP A 182 11.35 1.59 -2.38
CA ASP A 182 11.27 3.05 -2.39
C ASP A 182 10.71 3.58 -3.70
N LEU A 183 11.10 2.97 -4.84
CA LEU A 183 10.54 3.31 -6.15
C LEU A 183 9.05 2.97 -6.22
N LEU A 184 8.61 1.84 -5.67
CA LEU A 184 7.19 1.49 -5.55
C LEU A 184 6.40 2.53 -4.72
N LEU A 185 6.97 3.00 -3.62
CA LEU A 185 6.35 4.04 -2.80
C LEU A 185 6.25 5.37 -3.55
N LEU A 186 7.29 5.75 -4.31
CA LEU A 186 7.24 6.92 -5.20
C LEU A 186 6.13 6.79 -6.26
N LEU A 187 6.05 5.62 -6.92
CA LEU A 187 5.03 5.30 -7.93
C LEU A 187 3.61 5.45 -7.39
N THR A 188 3.41 5.04 -6.13
CA THR A 188 2.12 5.08 -5.44
C THR A 188 1.87 6.40 -4.69
N GLY A 189 2.75 7.39 -4.87
CA GLY A 189 2.53 8.77 -4.44
C GLY A 189 2.93 9.07 -3.00
N ARG A 190 3.86 8.32 -2.40
CA ARG A 190 4.42 8.60 -1.07
C ARG A 190 5.72 9.42 -1.23
N PRO A 191 5.71 10.76 -1.08
CA PRO A 191 6.90 11.59 -1.24
C PRO A 191 7.92 11.42 -0.11
N SER A 192 7.56 10.76 0.99
CA SER A 192 8.44 10.49 2.13
C SER A 192 9.69 9.69 1.77
N VAL A 193 9.71 9.04 0.60
CA VAL A 193 10.87 8.28 0.11
C VAL A 193 11.89 9.13 -0.64
N LEU A 194 11.55 10.36 -1.03
CA LEU A 194 12.46 11.22 -1.81
C LEU A 194 13.85 11.38 -1.19
N PRO A 195 14.01 11.52 0.15
CA PRO A 195 15.34 11.62 0.76
C PRO A 195 16.19 10.34 0.62
N ALA A 196 15.58 9.18 0.38
CA ALA A 196 16.28 7.91 0.18
C ALA A 196 16.63 7.64 -1.30
N LEU A 197 16.12 8.47 -2.22
CA LEU A 197 16.35 8.33 -3.65
C LEU A 197 17.52 9.20 -4.10
N THR A 198 18.24 8.76 -5.13
CA THR A 198 19.39 9.47 -5.68
C THR A 198 19.27 9.67 -7.20
N GLY A 199 20.16 10.49 -7.77
CA GLY A 199 20.22 10.76 -9.21
C GLY A 199 19.52 12.06 -9.63
N ALA A 200 19.93 12.58 -10.81
CA ALA A 200 19.50 13.89 -11.30
C ALA A 200 17.98 14.01 -11.58
N GLY A 201 17.27 12.88 -11.70
CA GLY A 201 15.82 12.87 -11.82
C GLY A 201 15.10 13.29 -10.54
N VAL A 202 15.72 13.16 -9.37
CA VAL A 202 15.12 13.56 -8.07
C VAL A 202 14.98 15.08 -8.00
N GLU A 203 16.01 15.81 -8.41
CA GLU A 203 16.00 17.28 -8.53
C GLU A 203 14.90 17.74 -9.49
N SER A 204 14.77 17.05 -10.62
CA SER A 204 13.74 17.34 -11.63
C SER A 204 12.30 17.12 -11.13
N LEU A 205 12.08 16.25 -10.14
CA LEU A 205 10.77 16.03 -9.53
C LEU A 205 10.44 17.06 -8.45
N THR A 206 11.43 17.44 -7.65
CA THR A 206 11.24 18.42 -6.55
C THR A 206 11.05 19.85 -7.06
N ALA A 207 11.49 20.15 -8.28
CA ALA A 207 11.30 21.44 -8.94
C ALA A 207 9.92 21.64 -9.63
N ARG A 208 9.04 20.64 -9.61
CA ARG A 208 7.69 20.68 -10.24
C ARG A 208 6.60 21.06 -9.25
#